data_AF-A0A8S9GGW0-F1
#
_entry.id   AF-A0A8S9GGW0-F1
#
_cell.length_a   1.000
_cell.length_b   1.000
_cell.length_c   1.000
_cell.angle_alpha   90.00
_cell.angle_beta   90.00
_cell.angle_gamma   90.00
#
_symmetry.space_group_name_H-M   'P 1'
#
loop_
_entity.id
_entity.type
_entity.pdbx_description
1 polymer ?
#
loop_
_entity_poly.entity_id
_entity_poly.type
_entity_poly.pdbx_seq_one_letter_code
_entity_poly.pdbx_strand_id
1 'polypeptide(L)'
;AGGQQCYNHQCDVGMISVREDYPIGMSMLPASERGAKTSYFSSFGLIKWFEFGTDAEEIGFWPSNLFRQSSGNYLEWGGEVFTASLPGPQMGYGIFPFEHIRYDAYVKRVAILDDNYNFDTKVDYMESFSDDNAGYKVIDFVKSEFQEAGHVIFYGGPGLDH
;
A
#
# COMPACT_ATOMS: atom_id res chain seq x y z
N ALA A 1 -6.42 0.37 -9.34
CA ALA A 1 -5.27 1.22 -9.69
C ALA A 1 -5.42 1.64 -11.15
N GLY A 2 -5.09 2.89 -11.49
CA GLY A 2 -5.15 3.38 -12.89
C GLY A 2 -5.96 4.66 -13.13
N GLY A 3 -6.41 5.36 -12.08
CA GLY A 3 -7.05 6.70 -12.15
C GLY A 3 -6.24 7.78 -11.41
N GLN A 4 -6.48 9.07 -11.72
CA GLN A 4 -5.73 10.22 -11.18
C GLN A 4 -5.55 10.15 -9.66
N GLN A 5 -4.31 10.02 -9.22
CA GLN A 5 -3.95 9.77 -7.82
C GLN A 5 -3.80 11.11 -7.07
N CYS A 6 -4.60 11.33 -6.03
CA CYS A 6 -4.61 12.58 -5.27
C CYS A 6 -4.41 12.36 -3.76
N TYR A 7 -3.27 11.80 -3.42
CA TYR A 7 -2.84 11.51 -2.05
C TYR A 7 -1.89 12.58 -1.47
N ASN A 8 -1.46 13.55 -2.29
CA ASN A 8 -0.52 14.59 -1.88
C ASN A 8 -1.06 16.00 -2.25
N HIS A 9 -0.33 17.04 -1.86
CA HIS A 9 -0.68 18.45 -2.13
C HIS A 9 -0.56 18.88 -3.60
N GLN A 10 -0.19 17.97 -4.52
CA GLN A 10 -0.11 18.28 -5.95
C GLN A 10 -1.48 18.23 -6.64
N CYS A 11 -2.51 17.79 -5.92
CA CYS A 11 -3.89 17.83 -6.39
C CYS A 11 -4.69 18.98 -5.76
N ASP A 12 -5.63 19.51 -6.55
CA ASP A 12 -6.59 20.54 -6.11
C ASP A 12 -7.53 20.05 -4.99
N VAL A 13 -7.72 18.73 -4.90
CA VAL A 13 -8.47 18.03 -3.85
C VAL A 13 -7.64 16.84 -3.40
N GLY A 14 -7.47 16.66 -2.09
CA GLY A 14 -6.59 15.61 -1.57
C GLY A 14 -6.59 15.55 -0.05
N MET A 15 -5.65 14.76 0.47
CA MET A 15 -5.46 14.62 1.91
C MET A 15 -4.83 15.89 2.49
N ILE A 16 -5.25 16.29 3.68
CA ILE A 16 -4.55 17.26 4.52
C ILE A 16 -3.69 16.48 5.52
N SER A 17 -2.38 16.64 5.45
CA SER A 17 -1.46 16.15 6.49
C SER A 17 -1.49 17.10 7.69
N VAL A 18 -1.53 16.55 8.90
CA VAL A 18 -1.59 17.31 10.16
C VAL A 18 -0.35 17.12 11.04
N ARG A 19 0.62 16.32 10.58
CA ARG A 19 1.84 15.96 11.30
C ARG A 19 3.06 16.17 10.40
N GLU A 20 3.93 17.11 10.79
CA GLU A 20 5.17 17.39 10.04
C GLU A 20 6.26 16.33 10.26
N ASP A 21 6.18 15.59 11.37
CA ASP A 21 7.09 14.49 11.72
C ASP A 21 6.78 13.18 10.96
N TYR A 22 5.64 13.10 10.29
CA TYR A 22 5.25 12.00 9.39
C TYR A 22 4.97 12.50 7.96
N PRO A 23 6.00 12.96 7.23
CA PRO A 23 5.80 13.45 5.87
C PRO A 23 5.36 12.32 4.94
N ILE A 24 4.38 12.60 4.09
CA ILE A 24 3.93 11.65 3.05
C ILE A 24 5.07 11.37 2.08
N GLY A 25 5.31 10.09 1.81
CA GLY A 25 6.47 9.63 1.03
C GLY A 25 7.74 9.42 1.86
N MET A 26 7.68 9.50 3.19
CA MET A 26 8.83 9.15 4.03
C MET A 26 9.27 7.71 3.81
N SER A 27 10.58 7.49 3.85
CA SER A 27 11.15 6.14 3.87
C SER A 27 10.97 5.52 5.26
N MET A 28 10.39 4.33 5.29
CA MET A 28 10.20 3.57 6.52
C MET A 28 11.51 2.89 6.89
N LEU A 29 12.19 3.44 7.91
CA LEU A 29 13.46 2.94 8.42
C LEU A 29 13.32 2.42 9.86
N PRO A 30 14.04 1.35 10.23
CA PRO A 30 14.92 0.54 9.37
C PRO A 30 14.13 -0.32 8.37
N ALA A 31 14.70 -0.51 7.18
CA ALA A 31 14.13 -1.40 6.18
C ALA A 31 14.36 -2.87 6.56
N SER A 32 13.44 -3.76 6.18
CA SER A 32 13.63 -5.20 6.37
C SER A 32 14.79 -5.73 5.51
N GLU A 33 15.56 -6.66 6.06
CA GLU A 33 16.60 -7.36 5.33
C GLU A 33 16.06 -8.68 4.77
N ARG A 34 16.28 -8.91 3.47
CA ARG A 34 15.82 -10.12 2.79
C ARG A 34 16.42 -11.37 3.44
N GLY A 35 15.57 -12.33 3.83
CA GLY A 35 16.02 -13.57 4.47
C GLY A 35 16.33 -13.44 5.96
N ALA A 36 16.24 -12.25 6.56
CA ALA A 36 16.42 -12.07 7.99
C ALA A 36 15.33 -12.81 8.79
N LYS A 37 15.60 -13.03 10.08
CA LYS A 37 14.59 -13.60 11.01
C LYS A 37 13.60 -12.55 11.50
N THR A 38 14.02 -11.29 11.51
CA THR A 38 13.23 -10.16 11.99
C THR A 38 12.86 -9.29 10.79
N SER A 39 11.60 -8.90 10.70
CA SER A 39 11.10 -7.95 9.70
C SER A 39 10.54 -6.73 10.40
N TYR A 40 10.76 -5.55 9.79
CA TYR A 40 10.17 -4.29 10.19
C TYR A 40 8.92 -4.03 9.35
N PHE A 41 7.86 -3.56 10.00
CA PHE A 41 6.59 -3.23 9.36
C PHE A 41 6.04 -1.96 10.00
N SER A 42 5.12 -1.30 9.31
CA SER A 42 4.19 -0.39 9.97
C SER A 42 2.79 -0.66 9.48
N SER A 43 1.84 -0.18 10.26
CA SER A 43 0.42 -0.33 10.03
C SER A 43 -0.16 0.99 9.56
N PHE A 44 -1.15 0.90 8.68
CA PHE A 44 -1.91 2.04 8.21
C PHE A 44 -3.38 1.75 8.44
N GLY A 45 -4.11 2.76 8.90
CA GLY A 45 -5.56 2.73 9.08
C GLY A 45 -6.20 3.86 8.29
N LEU A 46 -7.42 3.63 7.79
CA LEU A 46 -8.26 4.68 7.23
C LEU A 46 -9.65 4.58 7.83
N ILE A 47 -9.85 5.22 8.99
CA ILE A 47 -11.11 5.23 9.74
C ILE A 47 -11.45 6.69 10.02
N LYS A 48 -11.97 7.40 9.00
CA LYS A 48 -12.10 8.87 8.93
C LYS A 48 -10.77 9.64 8.92
N TRP A 49 -9.82 9.23 9.76
CA TRP A 49 -8.43 9.67 9.76
C TRP A 49 -7.56 8.66 9.03
N PHE A 50 -6.49 9.18 8.43
CA PHE A 50 -5.35 8.38 8.01
C PHE A 50 -4.43 8.20 9.22
N GLU A 51 -4.34 6.96 9.68
CA GLU A 51 -3.65 6.57 10.90
C GLU A 51 -2.36 5.82 10.56
N PHE A 52 -1.31 6.04 11.35
CA PHE A 52 -0.01 5.42 11.17
C PHE A 52 0.51 4.75 12.44
N GLY A 53 1.15 3.59 12.27
CA GLY A 53 1.84 2.87 13.33
C GLY A 53 0.90 2.02 14.19
N THR A 54 1.47 1.42 15.23
CA THR A 54 0.72 0.58 16.19
C THR A 54 -0.16 1.40 17.13
N ASP A 55 0.21 2.67 17.34
CA ASP A 55 -0.48 3.58 18.25
C ASP A 55 -1.61 4.36 17.54
N ALA A 56 -1.83 4.07 16.25
CA ALA A 56 -2.85 4.69 15.40
C ALA A 56 -2.76 6.23 15.42
N GLU A 57 -1.55 6.77 15.25
CA GLU A 57 -1.33 8.22 15.21
C GLU A 57 -2.07 8.82 14.01
N GLU A 58 -2.95 9.79 14.26
CA GLU A 58 -3.69 10.51 13.22
C GLU A 58 -2.73 11.45 12.47
N ILE A 59 -2.35 11.08 11.23
CA ILE A 59 -1.37 11.83 10.42
C ILE A 59 -2.00 12.65 9.30
N GLY A 60 -3.27 12.41 8.98
CA GLY A 60 -3.99 13.20 8.00
C GLY A 60 -5.45 12.80 7.86
N PHE A 61 -6.19 13.53 7.03
CA PHE A 61 -7.59 13.22 6.72
C PHE A 61 -8.00 13.81 5.37
N TRP A 62 -9.12 13.32 4.83
CA TRP A 62 -9.75 13.88 3.64
C TRP A 62 -10.96 14.74 4.05
N PRO A 63 -10.88 16.07 3.93
CA PRO A 63 -11.97 16.97 4.30
C PRO A 63 -13.16 16.81 3.35
N SER A 64 -14.30 16.37 3.87
CA SER A 64 -15.47 16.01 3.06
C SER A 64 -16.02 17.16 2.20
N ASN A 65 -15.84 18.42 2.63
CA ASN A 65 -16.28 19.60 1.87
C ASN A 65 -15.46 19.86 0.60
N LEU A 66 -14.29 19.24 0.44
CA LEU A 66 -13.53 19.28 -0.82
C LEU A 66 -14.05 18.25 -1.84
N PHE A 67 -14.86 17.29 -1.41
CA PHE A 67 -15.41 16.25 -2.26
C PHE A 67 -16.86 16.57 -2.63
N ARG A 68 -17.17 16.48 -3.94
CA ARG A 68 -18.56 16.63 -4.44
C ARG A 68 -19.40 15.39 -4.20
N GLN A 69 -18.77 14.27 -3.89
CA GLN A 69 -19.39 12.96 -3.70
C GLN A 69 -19.36 12.61 -2.21
N SER A 70 -20.44 12.03 -1.72
CA SER A 70 -20.58 11.60 -0.32
C SER A 70 -20.34 10.11 -0.11
N SER A 71 -20.09 9.36 -1.19
CA SER A 71 -19.83 7.91 -1.17
C SER A 71 -18.95 7.50 -2.34
N GLY A 72 -18.22 6.39 -2.19
CA GLY A 72 -17.46 5.74 -3.25
C GLY A 72 -17.83 4.27 -3.34
N ASN A 73 -17.76 3.71 -4.55
CA ASN A 73 -18.08 2.29 -4.81
C ASN A 73 -16.84 1.45 -5.12
N TYR A 74 -15.67 2.08 -5.12
CA TYR A 74 -14.39 1.48 -5.44
C TYR A 74 -13.37 1.92 -4.40
N LEU A 75 -12.53 0.97 -3.99
CA LEU A 75 -11.40 1.20 -3.11
C LEU A 75 -10.17 0.62 -3.81
N GLU A 76 -9.08 1.39 -3.82
CA GLU A 76 -7.82 0.98 -4.42
C GLU A 76 -6.70 1.16 -3.39
N TRP A 77 -5.78 0.21 -3.35
CA TRP A 77 -4.53 0.30 -2.61
C TRP A 77 -3.40 -0.31 -3.42
N GLY A 78 -2.18 0.11 -3.13
CA GLY A 78 -1.00 -0.36 -3.84
C GLY A 78 0.18 0.57 -3.63
N GLY A 79 1.12 0.50 -4.56
CA GLY A 79 2.24 1.43 -4.66
C GLY A 79 2.29 2.03 -6.05
N GLU A 80 3.00 3.15 -6.16
CA GLU A 80 3.29 3.81 -7.42
C GLU A 80 4.81 3.86 -7.61
N VAL A 81 5.25 3.72 -8.86
CA VAL A 81 6.63 3.97 -9.25
C VAL A 81 6.64 5.13 -10.22
N PHE A 82 7.48 6.12 -9.93
CA PHE A 82 7.78 7.20 -10.85
C PHE A 82 9.23 7.13 -11.29
N THR A 83 9.47 7.30 -12.60
CA THR A 83 10.82 7.55 -13.11
C THR A 83 10.81 8.61 -14.20
N ALA A 84 11.78 9.53 -14.15
CA ALA A 84 12.02 10.52 -15.20
C ALA A 84 13.09 10.05 -16.21
N SER A 85 13.81 8.97 -15.91
CA SER A 85 14.91 8.45 -16.74
C SER A 85 15.18 6.97 -16.45
N LEU A 86 15.69 6.24 -17.43
CA LEU A 86 16.04 4.83 -17.26
C LEU A 86 17.44 4.65 -16.64
N PRO A 87 17.68 3.55 -15.88
CA PRO A 87 16.71 2.51 -15.51
C PRO A 87 15.68 3.00 -14.48
N GLY A 88 14.49 2.39 -14.50
CA GLY A 88 13.46 2.67 -13.49
C GLY A 88 13.90 2.21 -12.09
N PRO A 89 13.35 2.78 -10.99
CA PRO A 89 13.78 2.40 -9.65
C PRO A 89 13.32 0.98 -9.30
N GLN A 90 14.08 0.32 -8.42
CA GLN A 90 13.71 -0.99 -7.90
C GLN A 90 12.52 -0.89 -6.93
N MET A 91 11.68 -1.93 -6.92
CA MET A 91 10.63 -2.11 -5.91
C MET A 91 10.90 -3.30 -5.01
N GLY A 92 10.55 -3.18 -3.73
CA GLY A 92 10.77 -4.21 -2.72
C GLY A 92 12.27 -4.52 -2.58
N TYR A 93 12.65 -5.77 -2.85
CA TYR A 93 14.05 -6.20 -2.84
C TYR A 93 14.75 -6.12 -4.21
N GLY A 94 14.15 -5.43 -5.20
CA GLY A 94 14.72 -5.33 -6.55
C GLY A 94 14.62 -6.63 -7.36
N ILE A 95 13.74 -7.54 -6.97
CA ILE A 95 13.52 -8.84 -7.60
C ILE A 95 12.03 -9.13 -7.71
N PHE A 96 11.64 -9.99 -8.64
CA PHE A 96 10.27 -10.45 -8.71
C PHE A 96 9.90 -11.34 -7.51
N PRO A 97 8.69 -11.14 -6.93
CA PRO A 97 8.21 -11.96 -5.83
C PRO A 97 7.92 -13.40 -6.29
N PHE A 98 7.98 -14.34 -5.35
CA PHE A 98 7.68 -15.76 -5.52
C PHE A 98 6.88 -16.34 -4.32
N GLU A 99 6.08 -15.48 -3.67
CA GLU A 99 5.10 -15.82 -2.64
C GLU A 99 5.69 -16.30 -1.30
N HIS A 100 6.83 -15.72 -0.89
CA HIS A 100 7.50 -16.12 0.35
C HIS A 100 7.76 -14.96 1.32
N ILE A 101 7.04 -14.95 2.45
CA ILE A 101 7.06 -13.87 3.49
C ILE A 101 8.49 -13.49 3.93
N ARG A 102 9.41 -14.45 4.01
CA ARG A 102 10.80 -14.18 4.44
C ARG A 102 11.69 -13.54 3.35
N TYR A 103 11.32 -13.65 2.08
CA TYR A 103 12.19 -13.33 0.95
C TYR A 103 11.61 -12.28 0.00
N ASP A 104 10.33 -11.99 0.12
CA ASP A 104 9.62 -11.03 -0.72
C ASP A 104 9.16 -9.84 0.11
N ALA A 105 9.02 -8.69 -0.54
CA ALA A 105 8.33 -7.55 0.05
C ALA A 105 6.82 -7.80 -0.04
N TYR A 106 6.09 -7.44 1.02
CA TYR A 106 4.68 -7.73 1.11
C TYR A 106 3.89 -6.68 1.90
N VAL A 107 2.61 -6.59 1.60
CA VAL A 107 1.56 -6.03 2.46
C VAL A 107 0.75 -7.20 2.99
N LYS A 108 0.35 -7.18 4.26
CA LYS A 108 -0.45 -8.27 4.85
C LYS A 108 -1.55 -7.73 5.75
N ARG A 109 -2.52 -8.60 6.06
CA ARG A 109 -3.70 -8.28 6.89
C ARG A 109 -4.51 -7.13 6.31
N VAL A 110 -4.65 -7.12 4.98
CA VAL A 110 -5.56 -6.22 4.31
C VAL A 110 -6.99 -6.56 4.74
N ALA A 111 -7.74 -5.54 5.14
CA ALA A 111 -9.12 -5.68 5.57
C ALA A 111 -9.90 -4.41 5.25
N ILE A 112 -11.20 -4.57 5.02
CA ILE A 112 -12.14 -3.47 4.82
C ILE A 112 -13.08 -3.39 6.03
N LEU A 113 -13.29 -2.18 6.53
CA LEU A 113 -14.27 -1.88 7.57
C LEU A 113 -15.47 -1.18 6.91
N ASP A 114 -16.67 -1.74 7.08
CA ASP A 114 -17.90 -1.12 6.58
C ASP A 114 -18.52 -0.14 7.59
N ASP A 115 -19.55 0.61 7.16
CA ASP A 115 -20.29 1.57 8.00
C ASP A 115 -21.02 0.93 9.19
N ASN A 116 -21.20 -0.39 9.17
CA ASN A 116 -21.82 -1.17 10.26
C ASN A 116 -20.77 -1.76 11.22
N TYR A 117 -19.50 -1.37 11.08
CA TYR A 117 -18.36 -1.88 11.85
C TYR A 117 -18.07 -3.38 11.65
N ASN A 118 -18.44 -3.93 10.49
CA ASN A 118 -18.04 -5.27 10.10
C ASN A 118 -16.69 -5.23 9.38
N PHE A 119 -15.81 -6.16 9.77
CA PHE A 119 -14.55 -6.39 9.08
C PHE A 119 -14.69 -7.48 8.03
N ASP A 120 -14.33 -7.15 6.80
CA ASP A 120 -14.01 -8.12 5.77
C ASP A 120 -12.49 -8.27 5.70
N THR A 121 -11.98 -9.37 6.26
CA THR A 121 -10.54 -9.70 6.26
C THR A 121 -10.13 -10.59 5.10
N LYS A 122 -11.07 -11.01 4.25
CA LYS A 122 -10.79 -11.87 3.10
C LYS A 122 -10.55 -11.04 1.86
N VAL A 123 -11.41 -10.05 1.63
CA VAL A 123 -11.34 -9.13 0.50
C VAL A 123 -11.10 -9.90 -0.82
N ASP A 124 -11.89 -10.95 -1.04
CA ASP A 124 -11.66 -11.97 -2.09
C ASP A 124 -12.24 -11.59 -3.47
N TYR A 125 -12.63 -10.33 -3.64
CA TYR A 125 -13.21 -9.73 -4.85
C TYR A 125 -12.30 -8.64 -5.45
N MET A 126 -11.00 -8.71 -5.18
CA MET A 126 -10.01 -7.82 -5.76
C MET A 126 -9.62 -8.16 -7.19
N GLU A 127 -9.19 -7.13 -7.92
CA GLU A 127 -8.44 -7.28 -9.16
C GLU A 127 -7.01 -6.78 -8.94
N SER A 128 -6.02 -7.59 -9.31
CA SER A 128 -4.62 -7.16 -9.31
C SER A 128 -4.31 -6.41 -10.61
N PHE A 129 -3.55 -5.32 -10.49
CA PHE A 129 -3.19 -4.47 -11.62
C PHE A 129 -1.72 -4.04 -11.53
N SER A 130 -1.01 -4.10 -12.65
CA SER A 130 0.31 -3.51 -12.85
C SER A 130 0.32 -2.87 -14.23
N ASP A 131 0.74 -1.60 -14.30
CA ASP A 131 0.92 -0.85 -15.53
C ASP A 131 2.12 -1.36 -16.35
N ASP A 132 3.15 -1.87 -15.66
CA ASP A 132 4.31 -2.51 -16.28
C ASP A 132 4.61 -3.86 -15.62
N ASN A 133 4.23 -4.95 -16.30
CA ASN A 133 4.49 -6.32 -15.87
C ASN A 133 5.91 -6.83 -16.22
N ALA A 134 6.67 -6.08 -17.00
CA ALA A 134 8.04 -6.42 -17.39
C ALA A 134 9.04 -5.94 -16.34
N GLY A 135 8.84 -4.77 -15.74
CA GLY A 135 9.69 -4.22 -14.68
C GLY A 135 9.23 -4.56 -13.27
N TYR A 136 7.92 -4.77 -13.06
CA TYR A 136 7.33 -4.97 -11.74
C TYR A 136 6.26 -6.05 -11.73
N LYS A 137 6.10 -6.72 -10.59
CA LYS A 137 5.05 -7.71 -10.39
C LYS A 137 4.37 -7.54 -9.03
N VAL A 138 3.08 -7.84 -9.04
CA VAL A 138 2.25 -7.98 -7.87
C VAL A 138 1.65 -9.39 -7.91
N ILE A 139 1.73 -10.11 -6.80
CA ILE A 139 1.08 -11.40 -6.61
C ILE A 139 0.11 -11.26 -5.44
N ASP A 140 -1.18 -11.38 -5.75
CA ASP A 140 -2.24 -11.33 -4.76
C ASP A 140 -2.52 -12.74 -4.22
N PHE A 141 -2.32 -12.93 -2.91
CA PHE A 141 -2.47 -14.19 -2.22
C PHE A 141 -3.56 -14.11 -1.15
N VAL A 142 -4.80 -14.38 -1.58
CA VAL A 142 -6.02 -14.35 -0.75
C VAL A 142 -6.08 -15.52 0.26
N LYS A 143 -5.42 -16.64 -0.05
CA LYS A 143 -5.39 -17.84 0.82
C LYS A 143 -3.98 -18.08 1.33
N SER A 144 -3.49 -17.23 2.23
CA SER A 144 -2.29 -17.58 2.97
C SER A 144 -2.53 -18.89 3.74
N GLU A 145 -1.67 -19.89 3.54
CA GLU A 145 -1.63 -21.09 4.41
C GLU A 145 -1.37 -20.72 5.88
N PHE A 146 -0.93 -19.48 6.10
CA PHE A 146 -0.74 -18.81 7.37
C PHE A 146 -2.01 -18.05 7.77
N GLN A 147 -3.00 -18.72 8.39
CA GLN A 147 -4.25 -18.07 8.84
C GLN A 147 -4.04 -16.74 9.61
N GLU A 148 -2.90 -16.58 10.30
CA GLU A 148 -2.53 -15.36 11.04
C GLU A 148 -2.01 -14.18 10.17
N ALA A 149 -1.60 -14.45 8.93
CA ALA A 149 -1.12 -13.45 7.99
C ALA A 149 -2.26 -12.75 7.23
N GLY A 150 -3.44 -13.37 7.18
CA GLY A 150 -4.60 -12.84 6.46
C GLY A 150 -4.37 -12.78 4.96
N HIS A 151 -4.97 -11.79 4.31
CA HIS A 151 -4.74 -11.44 2.91
C HIS A 151 -3.34 -10.84 2.75
N VAL A 152 -2.53 -11.40 1.85
CA VAL A 152 -1.15 -10.97 1.58
C VAL A 152 -0.99 -10.58 0.11
N ILE A 153 -0.34 -9.44 -0.12
CA ILE A 153 0.04 -8.96 -1.45
C ILE A 153 1.56 -8.92 -1.49
N PHE A 154 2.17 -9.72 -2.35
CA PHE A 154 3.60 -9.67 -2.61
C PHE A 154 3.89 -8.72 -3.77
N TYR A 155 4.95 -7.94 -3.66
CA TYR A 155 5.34 -7.00 -4.70
C TYR A 155 6.86 -6.92 -4.85
N GLY A 156 7.31 -6.54 -6.04
CA GLY A 156 8.72 -6.31 -6.30
C GLY A 156 9.06 -6.27 -7.78
N GLY A 157 10.28 -5.85 -8.07
CA GLY A 157 10.79 -5.87 -9.44
C GLY A 157 12.13 -5.15 -9.56
N PRO A 158 12.95 -5.52 -10.54
CA PRO A 158 14.25 -4.91 -10.76
C PRO A 158 14.15 -3.47 -11.28
N GLY A 159 13.00 -3.06 -11.82
CA GLY A 159 12.84 -1.77 -12.50
C GLY A 159 12.72 -1.93 -14.02
N LEU A 160 12.52 -0.81 -14.71
CA LEU A 160 12.40 -0.76 -16.17
C LEU A 160 13.78 -0.88 -16.84
N ASP A 161 13.84 -1.55 -18.01
CA ASP A 161 15.04 -1.82 -18.84
C ASP A 161 16.16 -2.63 -18.17
N HIS A 162 15.79 -3.64 -17.37
CA HIS A 162 16.70 -4.59 -16.73
C HIS A 162 16.75 -5.97 -17.40
#